data_AF-A0A3C0YC53-F1
#
_entry.id   AF-A0A3C0YC53-F1
#
_cell.length_a   1.000
_cell.length_b   1.000
_cell.length_c   1.000
_cell.angle_alpha   90.00
_cell.angle_beta   90.00
_cell.angle_gamma   90.00
#
_symmetry.space_group_name_H-M   'P 1'
#
loop_
_entity.id
_entity.type
_entity.pdbx_description
1 polymer ?
#
loop_
_entity_poly.entity_id
_entity_poly.type
_entity_poly.pdbx_seq_one_letter_code
_entity_poly.pdbx_strand_id
1 'polypeptide(L)' 'MAKFFIDRPIFAWVIALFILVVGSVAITQLQIAQYPPVAPPS' A
#
# COMPACT_ATOMS: atom_id res chain seq x y z
N MET A 1 -16.42 1.24 -14.76
CA MET A 1 -15.12 1.67 -14.18
C MET A 1 -13.92 1.03 -14.90
N ALA A 2 -13.89 -0.29 -15.11
CA ALA A 2 -12.78 -0.97 -15.82
C ALA A 2 -12.50 -0.47 -17.26
N LYS A 3 -13.54 -0.13 -18.04
CA LYS A 3 -13.39 0.36 -19.42
C LYS A 3 -12.51 1.60 -19.54
N PHE A 4 -12.54 2.50 -18.57
CA PHE A 4 -11.68 3.70 -18.53
C PHE A 4 -10.18 3.35 -18.49
N PHE A 5 -9.80 2.35 -17.69
CA PHE A 5 -8.41 1.91 -17.57
C PHE A 5 -7.95 1.08 -18.77
N ILE A 6 -8.87 0.36 -19.43
CA ILE A 6 -8.61 -0.36 -20.68
C ILE A 6 -8.33 0.63 -21.82
N ASP A 7 -9.12 1.70 -21.92
CA ASP A 7 -8.94 2.73 -22.95
C ASP A 7 -7.73 3.63 -22.68
N ARG A 8 -7.21 3.67 -21.44
CA ARG A 8 -6.05 4.48 -21.02
C ARG A 8 -5.01 3.63 -20.27
N PRO A 9 -4.32 2.71 -20.96
CA PRO A 9 -3.42 1.74 -20.31
C PRO A 9 -2.23 2.39 -19.60
N ILE A 10 -1.72 3.52 -20.13
CA ILE A 10 -0.61 4.26 -19.51
C ILE A 10 -1.01 4.80 -18.14
N PHE A 11 -2.23 5.34 -18.02
CA PHE A 11 -2.73 5.87 -16.75
C PHE A 11 -2.89 4.78 -15.69
N ALA A 12 -3.38 3.60 -16.09
CA ALA A 12 -3.47 2.43 -15.21
C ALA A 12 -2.10 2.03 -14.66
N TRP A 13 -1.07 1.98 -15.50
CA TRP A 13 0.30 1.66 -15.10
C TRP A 13 0.92 2.69 -14.16
N VAL A 14 0.66 3.98 -14.37
CA VAL A 14 1.13 5.04 -13.47
C VAL A 14 0.57 4.86 -12.06
N ILE A 15 -0.72 4.57 -11.93
CA ILE A 15 -1.34 4.31 -10.61
C ILE A 15 -0.77 3.05 -9.98
N ALA A 16 -0.61 1.97 -10.76
CA ALA A 16 -0.03 0.73 -10.26
C ALA A 16 1.39 0.95 -9.70
N LEU A 17 2.23 1.70 -10.42
CA LEU A 17 3.58 2.06 -9.96
C LEU A 17 3.54 2.94 -8.72
N PHE A 18 2.62 3.90 -8.65
CA PHE A 18 2.47 4.76 -7.48
C PHE A 18 2.12 3.94 -6.22
N ILE A 19 1.19 3.00 -6.34
CA ILE A 19 0.79 2.09 -5.25
C ILE A 19 1.98 1.23 -4.81
N LEU A 20 2.75 0.67 -5.75
CA LEU A 20 3.92 -0.14 -5.43
C LEU A 20 5.00 0.65 -4.70
N VAL A 21 5.29 1.89 -5.13
CA VAL A 21 6.29 2.75 -4.49
C VAL A 21 5.84 3.19 -3.09
N VAL A 22 4.60 3.63 -2.95
CA VAL A 22 4.07 4.02 -1.63
C VAL A 22 4.03 2.82 -0.69
N GLY A 23 3.59 1.67 -1.18
CA GLY A 23 3.57 0.42 -0.43
C GLY A 23 4.96 -0.03 0.01
N SER A 24 5.97 0.06 -0.87
CA SER A 24 7.34 -0.33 -0.52
C SER A 24 7.94 0.57 0.55
N VAL A 25 7.70 1.88 0.48
CA VAL A 25 8.10 2.82 1.54
C VAL A 25 7.38 2.50 2.86
N ALA A 26 6.07 2.23 2.82
CA ALA A 26 5.29 1.91 4.02
C ALA A 26 5.81 0.65 4.73
N ILE A 27 6.25 -0.37 3.99
CA ILE A 27 6.84 -1.59 4.57
C ILE A 27 8.05 -1.27 5.45
N THR A 28 8.91 -0.33 5.02
CA THR A 28 10.10 0.06 5.80
C THR A 28 9.78 0.90 7.03
N GLN A 29 8.63 1.56 7.06
CA GLN A 29 8.20 2.43 8.15
C GLN A 29 7.29 1.72 9.17
N LEU A 30 6.69 0.59 8.79
CA LEU A 30 5.80 -0.14 9.67
C LEU A 30 6.58 -0.80 10.81
N GLN A 31 6.10 -0.61 12.04
CA GLN A 31 6.70 -1.25 13.20
C GLN A 31 6.44 -2.76 13.18
N ILE A 32 7.49 -3.54 13.41
CA ILE A 32 7.40 -4.99 13.51
C ILE A 32 7.27 -5.36 14.99
N ALA A 33 6.14 -5.98 15.35
CA ALA A 33 5.89 -6.52 16.68
C ALA A 33 5.35 -7.95 16.57
N GLN A 34 5.80 -8.85 17.46
CA GLN A 34 5.33 -10.25 17.46
C GLN A 34 3.86 -10.36 17.86
N TYR A 35 3.43 -9.54 18.80
CA TYR A 35 2.04 -9.39 19.21
C TYR A 35 1.76 -7.90 19.49
N PRO A 36 0.55 -7.42 19.22
CA PRO A 36 0.14 -6.09 19.67
C PRO A 36 0.14 -6.03 21.20
N PRO A 37 0.29 -4.83 21.80
CA PRO A 37 0.15 -4.67 23.25
C PRO A 37 -1.27 -5.07 23.68
N VAL A 38 -1.38 -6.22 24.32
CA VAL A 38 -2.64 -6.81 24.79
C VAL A 38 -2.83 -6.73 26.32
N ALA A 39 -1.77 -6.41 27.06
CA ALA A 39 -1.86 -6.23 28.51
C ALA A 39 -2.23 -4.78 28.87
N PRO A 40 -3.12 -4.56 29.85
CA PRO A 40 -3.45 -3.22 30.32
C PRO A 40 -2.20 -2.53 30.89
N PRO A 41 -1.99 -1.23 30.63
CA PRO A 41 -0.90 -0.48 31.23
C PRO A 41 -1.09 -0.47 32.76
N SER A 42 -0.03 -0.79 33.51
CA SER A 42 0.02 -0.79 34.98
C SER A 42 -0.15 0.60 35.57
#